data_AF-A0A0U1LP11-F1
#
_entry.id   AF-A0A0U1LP11-F1
#
_cell.length_a   1.000
_cell.length_b   1.000
_cell.length_c   1.000
_cell.angle_alpha   90.00
_cell.angle_beta   90.00
_cell.angle_gamma   90.00
#
_symmetry.space_group_name_H-M   'P 1'
#
loop_
_entity.id
_entity.type
_entity.pdbx_description
1 polymer ?
#
loop_
_entity_poly.entity_id
_entity_poly.type
_entity_poly.pdbx_seq_one_letter_code
_entity_poly.pdbx_strand_id
1 'polypeptide(L)'
;MNIVRRIVKRMPLAPALASLEDASREKGQSVRFAFLRRRIRLRGNSSISIPLGIVLLFPCVVIILIVLIFVRHPSSSGGILIPAGAPPSIRRISEEHDKVFATGCLNIDTSGPRANAAFVVLARNKELDGVIQSIKSIERHFNRWWHYPYVFLNDGDFDQEFKDTILNYTSANVEFGKIDSSMWGFPDWVDHEVAREGIRKQGDAAIMYGGMESYHHMCRFYSGFFYKHPLLLKYEWYWRLEPEIKYFCDITYDPFIKMAEANKTYGFTIAVKELRETVPNIFRYASAYKRTHNLKSQGLWEMFLEVPNEEDGEKKEPEQEKLPEEFDMKPPEVDTEAMEGEKYNMCHFWSNFEIARLDFFRSKEYEDFFEMMDRSGGFWMERWGDAPIHSLAAGALLAPRDIHYFRDFGYRHTTIQHCPANAPARQLPRIPYLEMTTEDEKKRIEEDEYWATADPVKENGVGCRCKCDTDIVDVEGKQGSCLAEWVNVAGGWASP
;
A
#
# COMPACT_ATOMS: atom_id res chain seq x y z
N MET A 1 -36.60 -41.50 -83.19
CA MET A 1 -35.33 -41.60 -83.95
C MET A 1 -34.22 -42.03 -83.00
N ASN A 2 -33.43 -43.03 -83.40
CA ASN A 2 -32.11 -43.47 -82.90
C ASN A 2 -31.83 -43.34 -81.38
N ILE A 3 -32.13 -44.35 -80.54
CA ILE A 3 -31.41 -45.64 -80.34
C ILE A 3 -30.09 -45.39 -79.57
N VAL A 4 -29.93 -45.67 -78.26
CA VAL A 4 -30.25 -46.87 -77.46
C VAL A 4 -29.49 -48.13 -77.91
N ARG A 5 -28.21 -48.28 -77.53
CA ARG A 5 -27.55 -49.59 -77.32
C ARG A 5 -26.11 -49.48 -76.77
N ARG A 6 -25.93 -49.73 -75.47
CA ARG A 6 -25.15 -50.87 -74.89
C ARG A 6 -25.10 -50.67 -73.37
N ILE A 7 -25.83 -51.40 -72.50
CA ILE A 7 -26.06 -52.87 -72.34
C ILE A 7 -24.79 -53.57 -71.86
N VAL A 8 -24.74 -54.30 -70.73
CA VAL A 8 -25.69 -54.44 -69.59
C VAL A 8 -24.92 -54.93 -68.34
N LYS A 9 -25.57 -54.87 -67.17
CA LYS A 9 -25.17 -55.49 -65.89
C LYS A 9 -24.65 -56.95 -65.98
N ARG A 10 -23.80 -57.28 -64.99
CA ARG A 10 -23.50 -58.61 -64.38
C ARG A 10 -22.61 -59.60 -65.13
N MET A 11 -21.53 -60.01 -64.45
CA MET A 11 -21.04 -61.38 -64.17
C MET A 11 -19.61 -61.30 -63.56
N PRO A 12 -19.05 -62.34 -62.89
CA PRO A 12 -19.67 -63.33 -62.00
C PRO A 12 -18.80 -63.74 -60.76
N LEU A 13 -19.31 -64.67 -59.95
CA LEU A 13 -18.60 -65.76 -59.21
C LEU A 13 -17.46 -65.46 -58.19
N ALA A 14 -17.74 -65.78 -56.91
CA ALA A 14 -16.90 -66.72 -56.13
C ALA A 14 -17.19 -68.17 -56.61
N PRO A 15 -16.41 -69.24 -56.32
CA PRO A 15 -15.43 -69.41 -55.23
C PRO A 15 -14.04 -69.90 -55.73
N ALA A 16 -13.07 -70.20 -54.87
CA ALA A 16 -12.99 -71.48 -54.17
C ALA A 16 -12.57 -71.34 -52.70
N LEU A 17 -13.32 -72.01 -51.80
CA LEU A 17 -12.78 -72.38 -50.49
C LEU A 17 -11.76 -73.51 -50.69
N ALA A 18 -10.67 -73.47 -49.93
CA ALA A 18 -10.23 -74.66 -49.21
C ALA A 18 -10.55 -74.38 -47.73
N SER A 19 -11.52 -75.10 -47.19
CA SER A 19 -12.00 -74.94 -45.81
C SER A 19 -11.24 -75.85 -44.86
N LEU A 20 -11.11 -75.39 -43.62
CA LEU A 20 -11.17 -76.22 -42.41
C LEU A 20 -10.30 -77.48 -42.39
N GLU A 21 -9.18 -77.39 -41.68
CA GLU A 21 -8.97 -78.35 -40.60
C GLU A 21 -8.66 -77.61 -39.29
N ASP A 22 -9.27 -78.16 -38.24
CA ASP A 22 -9.21 -77.83 -36.82
C ASP A 22 -7.79 -77.61 -36.24
N ALA A 23 -7.58 -77.16 -35.02
CA ALA A 23 -8.28 -76.31 -34.06
C ALA A 23 -7.46 -76.39 -32.75
N SER A 24 -7.03 -75.26 -32.18
CA SER A 24 -6.82 -75.05 -30.74
C SER A 24 -6.36 -73.60 -30.53
N ARG A 25 -7.13 -72.71 -29.89
CA ARG A 25 -7.36 -72.57 -28.43
C ARG A 25 -6.04 -72.52 -27.64
N GLU A 26 -5.74 -71.61 -26.71
CA GLU A 26 -6.23 -70.31 -26.19
C GLU A 26 -5.06 -69.71 -25.38
N LYS A 27 -4.84 -68.42 -25.07
CA LYS A 27 -5.45 -67.08 -25.22
C LYS A 27 -4.25 -66.06 -25.25
N GLY A 28 -4.29 -64.73 -25.33
CA GLY A 28 -5.34 -63.70 -25.19
C GLY A 28 -4.84 -62.51 -24.34
N GLN A 29 -3.83 -61.73 -24.80
CA GLN A 29 -3.37 -60.49 -24.15
C GLN A 29 -3.32 -59.28 -25.09
N SER A 30 -3.80 -58.14 -24.56
CA SER A 30 -3.88 -56.78 -25.12
C SER A 30 -2.94 -56.42 -26.29
N VAL A 31 -3.52 -56.28 -27.50
CA VAL A 31 -2.83 -55.79 -28.72
C VAL A 31 -3.05 -54.27 -28.95
N ARG A 32 -3.70 -53.56 -28.01
CA ARG A 32 -4.23 -52.19 -28.28
C ARG A 32 -3.20 -51.06 -28.44
N PHE A 33 -1.93 -51.24 -28.07
CA PHE A 33 -0.90 -50.18 -28.16
C PHE A 33 0.44 -50.61 -28.79
N ALA A 34 0.51 -51.79 -29.42
CA ALA A 34 1.76 -52.31 -30.00
C ALA A 34 2.36 -51.40 -31.09
N PHE A 35 1.52 -50.63 -31.81
CA PHE A 35 1.95 -49.73 -32.89
C PHE A 35 2.83 -48.57 -32.38
N LEU A 36 2.53 -47.99 -31.21
CA LEU A 36 3.26 -46.84 -30.65
C LEU A 36 4.71 -47.19 -30.26
N ARG A 37 5.01 -48.48 -30.05
CA ARG A 37 6.36 -48.99 -29.73
C ARG A 37 7.24 -49.21 -30.97
N ARG A 38 6.70 -49.13 -32.19
CA ARG A 38 7.53 -49.17 -33.41
C ARG A 38 8.48 -47.96 -33.41
N ARG A 39 9.77 -48.16 -33.69
CA ARG A 39 10.73 -47.06 -33.85
C ARG A 39 10.89 -46.72 -35.33
N ILE A 40 10.96 -45.43 -35.65
CA ILE A 40 11.25 -44.93 -36.99
C ILE A 40 12.63 -44.26 -36.98
N ARG A 41 13.39 -44.43 -38.06
CA ARG A 41 14.62 -43.66 -38.34
C ARG A 41 14.26 -42.45 -39.19
N LEU A 42 14.70 -41.26 -38.78
CA LEU A 42 14.33 -40.00 -39.45
C LEU A 42 14.97 -39.83 -40.84
N ARG A 43 16.06 -40.56 -41.14
CA ARG A 43 16.64 -40.71 -42.48
C ARG A 43 17.22 -42.12 -42.65
N GLY A 44 17.38 -42.58 -43.89
CA GLY A 44 17.83 -43.95 -44.19
C GLY A 44 19.12 -44.39 -43.49
N ASN A 45 20.09 -43.47 -43.34
CA ASN A 45 21.40 -43.75 -42.77
C ASN A 45 21.63 -43.13 -41.37
N SER A 46 20.60 -42.64 -40.67
CA SER A 46 20.77 -42.11 -39.30
C SER A 46 20.78 -43.23 -38.25
N SER A 47 21.78 -43.23 -37.36
CA SER A 47 21.91 -44.16 -36.22
C SER A 47 20.85 -43.97 -35.14
N ILE A 48 20.23 -42.79 -35.08
CA ILE A 48 19.20 -42.42 -34.10
C ILE A 48 17.84 -42.97 -34.53
N SER A 49 17.15 -43.67 -33.62
CA SER A 49 15.81 -44.22 -33.83
C SER A 49 14.86 -43.74 -32.73
N ILE A 50 13.75 -43.10 -33.14
CA ILE A 50 12.77 -42.50 -32.22
C ILE A 50 11.50 -43.37 -32.21
N PRO A 51 10.90 -43.65 -31.04
CA PRO A 51 9.57 -44.26 -30.95
C PRO A 51 8.52 -43.46 -31.73
N LEU A 52 7.72 -44.13 -32.54
CA LEU A 52 6.67 -43.53 -33.37
C LEU A 52 5.65 -42.76 -32.52
N GLY A 53 5.36 -43.24 -31.30
CA GLY A 53 4.52 -42.51 -30.36
C GLY A 53 5.04 -41.10 -30.03
N ILE A 54 6.36 -40.91 -29.90
CA ILE A 54 6.95 -39.58 -29.64
C ILE A 54 6.80 -38.70 -30.88
N VAL A 55 7.06 -39.22 -32.07
CA VAL A 55 6.92 -38.47 -33.33
C VAL A 55 5.47 -38.03 -33.58
N LEU A 56 4.48 -38.84 -33.21
CA LEU A 56 3.06 -38.51 -33.36
C LEU A 56 2.53 -37.59 -32.25
N LEU A 57 3.08 -37.67 -31.03
CA LEU A 57 2.65 -36.82 -29.91
C LEU A 57 3.34 -35.45 -29.90
N PHE A 58 4.56 -35.33 -30.43
CA PHE A 58 5.32 -34.09 -30.40
C PHE A 58 4.58 -32.89 -31.03
N PRO A 59 3.94 -32.99 -32.22
CA PRO A 59 3.15 -31.88 -32.77
C PRO A 59 1.98 -31.49 -31.86
N CYS A 60 1.29 -32.47 -31.26
CA CYS A 60 0.18 -32.22 -30.35
C CYS A 60 0.65 -31.52 -29.07
N VAL A 61 1.77 -31.94 -28.49
CA VAL A 61 2.38 -31.30 -27.30
C VAL A 61 2.83 -29.87 -27.62
N VAL A 62 3.42 -29.63 -28.80
CA VAL A 62 3.79 -28.28 -29.25
C VAL A 62 2.57 -27.39 -29.44
N ILE A 63 1.48 -27.89 -30.03
CA ILE A 63 0.22 -27.14 -30.16
C ILE A 63 -0.38 -26.83 -28.78
N ILE A 64 -0.41 -27.79 -27.86
CA ILE A 64 -0.88 -27.58 -26.48
C ILE A 64 -0.02 -26.53 -25.76
N LEU A 65 1.30 -26.55 -25.93
CA LEU A 65 2.19 -25.53 -25.38
C LEU A 65 1.96 -24.15 -26.01
N ILE A 66 1.77 -24.05 -27.33
CA ILE A 66 1.43 -22.78 -27.99
C ILE A 66 0.09 -22.23 -27.47
N VAL A 67 -0.93 -23.09 -27.32
CA VAL A 67 -2.24 -22.69 -26.76
C VAL A 67 -2.09 -22.28 -25.29
N LEU A 68 -1.34 -23.00 -24.47
CA LEU A 68 -1.09 -22.63 -23.08
C LEU A 68 -0.31 -21.32 -22.96
N ILE A 69 0.67 -21.08 -23.83
CA ILE A 69 1.41 -19.81 -23.90
C ILE A 69 0.47 -18.68 -24.32
N PHE A 70 -0.38 -18.87 -25.33
CA PHE A 70 -1.35 -17.85 -25.75
C PHE A 70 -2.39 -17.55 -24.68
N VAL A 71 -2.96 -18.57 -24.02
CA VAL A 71 -3.97 -18.41 -22.95
C VAL A 71 -3.37 -17.83 -21.66
N ARG A 72 -2.06 -18.02 -21.42
CA ARG A 72 -1.34 -17.42 -20.29
C ARG A 72 -0.55 -16.15 -20.67
N HIS A 73 -0.62 -15.68 -21.92
CA HIS A 73 0.06 -14.46 -22.29
C HIS A 73 -0.71 -13.27 -21.70
N PRO A 74 -0.06 -12.35 -20.96
CA PRO A 74 -0.74 -11.21 -20.31
C PRO A 74 -1.28 -10.15 -21.29
N SER A 75 -1.43 -10.49 -22.58
CA SER A 75 -1.79 -9.60 -23.68
C SER A 75 -2.86 -10.20 -24.61
N SER A 76 -3.29 -11.45 -24.39
CA SER A 76 -4.31 -12.08 -25.23
C SER A 76 -5.71 -11.56 -24.87
N SER A 77 -6.35 -10.84 -25.78
CA SER A 77 -7.73 -10.34 -25.62
C SER A 77 -8.77 -11.46 -25.84
N GLY A 78 -8.75 -12.48 -24.99
CA GLY A 78 -9.67 -13.62 -25.00
C GLY A 78 -10.10 -13.97 -23.58
N GLY A 79 -11.42 -13.99 -23.32
CA GLY A 79 -11.97 -14.03 -21.97
C GLY A 79 -11.53 -15.23 -21.14
N ILE A 80 -11.09 -14.96 -19.91
CA ILE A 80 -10.85 -15.98 -18.88
C ILE A 80 -12.18 -16.70 -18.63
N LEU A 81 -12.20 -18.02 -18.79
CA LEU A 81 -13.29 -18.88 -18.35
C LEU A 81 -13.29 -18.96 -16.81
N ILE A 82 -13.86 -17.94 -16.18
CA ILE A 82 -14.14 -17.93 -14.74
C ILE A 82 -15.14 -19.06 -14.46
N PRO A 83 -14.88 -19.97 -13.50
CA PRO A 83 -15.86 -20.97 -13.10
C PRO A 83 -17.10 -20.28 -12.54
N ALA A 84 -18.27 -20.61 -13.08
CA ALA A 84 -19.55 -20.04 -12.67
C ALA A 84 -19.80 -20.33 -11.17
N GLY A 85 -19.64 -19.30 -10.33
CA GLY A 85 -19.70 -19.42 -8.87
C GLY A 85 -18.68 -18.57 -8.12
N ALA A 86 -17.59 -18.13 -8.77
CA ALA A 86 -16.70 -17.13 -8.17
C ALA A 86 -17.38 -15.75 -8.16
N PRO A 87 -17.56 -15.09 -6.98
CA PRO A 87 -17.92 -13.68 -6.95
C PRO A 87 -16.78 -12.84 -7.57
N PRO A 88 -17.04 -11.60 -8.01
CA PRO A 88 -15.97 -10.74 -8.51
C PRO A 88 -14.85 -10.61 -7.46
N SER A 89 -13.60 -10.68 -7.92
CA SER A 89 -12.38 -10.54 -7.11
C SER A 89 -12.15 -9.14 -6.55
N ILE A 90 -13.11 -8.25 -6.81
CA ILE A 90 -13.13 -6.82 -6.51
C ILE A 90 -14.47 -6.60 -5.81
N ARG A 91 -14.45 -6.17 -4.55
CA ARG A 91 -15.65 -5.64 -3.89
C ARG A 91 -15.33 -4.24 -3.37
N ARG A 92 -16.31 -3.61 -2.73
CA ARG A 92 -16.16 -2.27 -2.16
C ARG A 92 -15.79 -2.38 -0.69
N ILE A 93 -14.85 -1.55 -0.26
CA ILE A 93 -14.73 -1.10 1.13
C ILE A 93 -16.07 -0.50 1.55
N SER A 94 -16.48 -0.74 2.79
CA SER A 94 -17.77 -0.32 3.32
C SER A 94 -17.93 1.20 3.24
N GLU A 95 -18.99 1.63 2.54
CA GLU A 95 -19.42 3.03 2.54
C GLU A 95 -20.11 3.44 3.87
N GLU A 96 -20.26 2.52 4.84
CA GLU A 96 -20.83 2.81 6.17
C GLU A 96 -19.85 3.61 7.05
N HIS A 97 -18.58 3.19 7.10
CA HIS A 97 -17.56 3.85 7.91
C HIS A 97 -16.70 4.78 7.08
N ASP A 98 -16.35 4.39 5.86
CA ASP A 98 -15.31 5.09 5.08
C ASP A 98 -15.67 5.25 3.61
N LYS A 99 -16.70 6.05 3.33
CA LYS A 99 -17.06 6.44 1.97
C LYS A 99 -16.10 7.51 1.43
N VAL A 100 -15.61 7.32 0.20
CA VAL A 100 -14.82 8.34 -0.52
C VAL A 100 -15.65 9.61 -0.71
N PHE A 101 -15.07 10.78 -0.40
CA PHE A 101 -15.78 12.06 -0.48
C PHE A 101 -16.14 12.47 -1.91
N ALA A 102 -15.31 12.10 -2.89
CA ALA A 102 -15.56 12.27 -4.32
C ALA A 102 -15.39 10.95 -5.10
N THR A 103 -15.82 10.94 -6.35
CA THR A 103 -15.60 9.81 -7.28
C THR A 103 -15.55 10.39 -8.68
N GLY A 104 -14.35 10.49 -9.23
CA GLY A 104 -14.04 11.45 -10.29
C GLY A 104 -14.05 12.88 -9.75
N CYS A 105 -13.97 13.83 -10.67
CA CYS A 105 -13.84 15.24 -10.36
C CYS A 105 -15.18 15.91 -10.05
N LEU A 106 -15.14 16.87 -9.14
CA LEU A 106 -16.23 17.79 -8.85
C LEU A 106 -15.99 19.15 -9.53
N ASN A 107 -17.04 19.95 -9.65
CA ASN A 107 -16.87 21.35 -10.02
C ASN A 107 -16.22 22.08 -8.84
N ILE A 108 -15.16 22.83 -9.14
CA ILE A 108 -14.38 23.53 -8.13
C ILE A 108 -15.16 24.78 -7.71
N ASP A 109 -15.67 24.77 -6.48
CA ASP A 109 -16.35 25.90 -5.86
C ASP A 109 -15.57 26.36 -4.62
N THR A 110 -15.06 27.59 -4.70
CA THR A 110 -14.26 28.24 -3.67
C THR A 110 -15.02 29.39 -2.99
N SER A 111 -16.32 29.53 -3.28
CA SER A 111 -17.18 30.56 -2.69
C SER A 111 -17.67 30.24 -1.28
N GLY A 112 -17.59 28.97 -0.87
CA GLY A 112 -17.94 28.50 0.46
C GLY A 112 -16.94 28.90 1.57
N PRO A 113 -17.29 28.68 2.84
CA PRO A 113 -16.36 28.86 3.95
C PRO A 113 -15.19 27.87 3.85
N ARG A 114 -14.01 28.30 4.29
CA ARG A 114 -12.82 27.45 4.48
C ARG A 114 -12.72 26.99 5.93
N ALA A 115 -12.11 25.84 6.16
CA ALA A 115 -11.78 25.34 7.48
C ALA A 115 -10.67 26.17 8.14
N ASN A 116 -10.54 26.07 9.46
CA ASN A 116 -9.41 26.62 10.18
C ASN A 116 -8.20 25.66 10.11
N ALA A 117 -7.50 25.67 8.97
CA ALA A 117 -6.48 24.67 8.64
C ALA A 117 -5.20 25.29 8.07
N ALA A 118 -4.10 24.53 8.13
CA ALA A 118 -2.82 24.84 7.49
C ALA A 118 -2.10 23.59 6.99
N PHE A 119 -1.23 23.77 5.99
CA PHE A 119 -0.17 22.81 5.70
C PHE A 119 0.93 22.94 6.74
N VAL A 120 1.51 21.81 7.15
CA VAL A 120 2.63 21.77 8.09
C VAL A 120 3.79 21.03 7.43
N VAL A 121 4.95 21.69 7.39
CA VAL A 121 6.16 21.18 6.75
C VAL A 121 7.31 21.28 7.74
N LEU A 122 7.89 20.15 8.13
CA LEU A 122 9.19 20.12 8.81
C LEU A 122 10.29 19.98 7.74
N ALA A 123 11.15 20.99 7.60
CA ALA A 123 12.22 20.94 6.61
C ALA A 123 13.42 21.79 7.05
N ARG A 124 14.63 21.35 6.68
CA ARG A 124 15.86 22.12 6.87
C ARG A 124 16.21 22.87 5.57
N ASN A 125 17.02 23.91 5.66
CA ASN A 125 17.37 24.74 4.49
C ASN A 125 17.95 23.92 3.31
N LYS A 126 18.72 22.87 3.62
CA LYS A 126 19.29 21.93 2.62
C LYS A 126 18.26 21.10 1.83
N GLU A 127 17.00 21.06 2.27
CA GLU A 127 15.91 20.29 1.66
C GLU A 127 15.03 21.15 0.73
N LEU A 128 15.43 22.40 0.47
CA LEU A 128 14.70 23.38 -0.36
C LEU A 128 14.22 22.79 -1.71
N ASP A 129 15.08 22.10 -2.47
CA ASP A 129 14.70 21.50 -3.75
C ASP A 129 13.59 20.44 -3.63
N GLY A 130 13.60 19.66 -2.54
CA GLY A 130 12.56 18.67 -2.25
C GLY A 130 11.26 19.32 -1.79
N VAL A 131 11.35 20.42 -1.03
CA VAL A 131 10.19 21.24 -0.64
C VAL A 131 9.57 21.91 -1.87
N ILE A 132 10.36 22.46 -2.78
CA ILE A 132 9.90 23.08 -4.03
C ILE A 132 9.11 22.09 -4.88
N GLN A 133 9.62 20.86 -5.08
CA GLN A 133 8.91 19.80 -5.80
C GLN A 133 7.52 19.52 -5.18
N SER A 134 7.49 19.49 -3.85
CA SER A 134 6.27 19.21 -3.06
C SER A 134 5.23 20.32 -3.19
N ILE A 135 5.65 21.59 -3.09
CA ILE A 135 4.79 22.76 -3.28
C ILE A 135 4.26 22.80 -4.72
N LYS A 136 5.11 22.65 -5.74
CA LYS A 136 4.68 22.63 -7.15
C LYS A 136 3.62 21.55 -7.39
N SER A 137 3.73 20.41 -6.73
CA SER A 137 2.76 19.31 -6.84
C SER A 137 1.43 19.62 -6.15
N ILE A 138 1.43 20.03 -4.87
CA ILE A 138 0.18 20.33 -4.15
C ILE A 138 -0.51 21.59 -4.69
N GLU A 139 0.23 22.61 -5.12
CA GLU A 139 -0.35 23.80 -5.77
C GLU A 139 -1.03 23.42 -7.09
N ARG A 140 -0.37 22.64 -7.96
CA ARG A 140 -0.95 22.16 -9.23
C ARG A 140 -2.26 21.41 -9.03
N HIS A 141 -2.30 20.51 -8.05
CA HIS A 141 -3.39 19.54 -7.87
C HIS A 141 -4.45 19.96 -6.82
N PHE A 142 -4.21 21.00 -6.02
CA PHE A 142 -5.15 21.43 -4.97
C PHE A 142 -5.05 22.92 -4.61
N ASN A 143 -3.90 23.37 -4.11
CA ASN A 143 -3.88 24.59 -3.30
C ASN A 143 -4.05 25.88 -4.10
N ARG A 144 -3.80 25.84 -5.42
CA ARG A 144 -4.08 26.93 -6.38
C ARG A 144 -5.53 27.44 -6.39
N TRP A 145 -6.46 26.72 -5.75
CA TRP A 145 -7.88 27.08 -5.67
C TRP A 145 -8.30 27.55 -4.27
N TRP A 146 -7.78 26.93 -3.20
CA TRP A 146 -8.20 27.22 -1.82
C TRP A 146 -7.24 28.12 -1.03
N HIS A 147 -5.96 28.19 -1.43
CA HIS A 147 -4.93 29.04 -0.82
C HIS A 147 -4.81 28.85 0.70
N TYR A 148 -4.85 27.60 1.18
CA TYR A 148 -4.56 27.26 2.57
C TYR A 148 -3.11 27.62 2.92
N PRO A 149 -2.87 28.19 4.11
CA PRO A 149 -1.55 28.68 4.50
C PRO A 149 -0.56 27.54 4.77
N TYR A 150 0.72 27.83 4.63
CA TYR A 150 1.81 26.93 4.98
C TYR A 150 2.51 27.39 6.26
N VAL A 151 2.78 26.44 7.17
CA VAL A 151 3.60 26.64 8.36
C VAL A 151 4.84 25.76 8.23
N PHE A 152 5.97 26.40 7.94
CA PHE A 152 7.29 25.76 7.88
C PHE A 152 7.93 25.76 9.26
N LEU A 153 8.41 24.60 9.71
CA LEU A 153 9.09 24.40 10.98
C LEU A 153 10.50 23.82 10.72
N ASN A 154 11.46 24.20 11.56
CA ASN A 154 12.88 23.81 11.45
C ASN A 154 13.53 23.86 12.83
N ASP A 155 14.47 22.96 13.12
CA ASP A 155 15.27 22.98 14.35
C ASP A 155 16.38 24.05 14.33
N GLY A 156 16.76 24.50 13.12
CA GLY A 156 17.56 25.69 12.87
C GLY A 156 16.73 26.92 12.49
N ASP A 157 17.42 28.01 12.17
CA ASP A 157 16.82 29.18 11.55
C ASP A 157 16.68 28.98 10.03
N PHE A 158 15.50 29.26 9.49
CA PHE A 158 15.33 29.38 8.04
C PHE A 158 16.12 30.59 7.53
N ASP A 159 17.00 30.38 6.56
CA ASP A 159 17.71 31.46 5.89
C ASP A 159 16.79 32.26 4.94
N GLN A 160 17.33 33.35 4.39
CA GLN A 160 16.55 34.25 3.54
C GLN A 160 16.31 33.66 2.14
N GLU A 161 17.25 32.85 1.62
CA GLU A 161 17.14 32.19 0.32
C GLU A 161 15.97 31.20 0.33
N PHE A 162 15.86 30.36 1.36
CA PHE A 162 14.71 29.48 1.58
C PHE A 162 13.40 30.28 1.61
N LYS A 163 13.31 31.33 2.45
CA LYS A 163 12.10 32.13 2.61
C LYS A 163 11.65 32.80 1.30
N ASP A 164 12.56 33.53 0.65
CA ASP A 164 12.26 34.26 -0.58
C ASP A 164 11.91 33.31 -1.72
N THR A 165 12.56 32.14 -1.78
CA THR A 165 12.27 31.12 -2.79
C THR A 165 10.87 30.54 -2.59
N ILE A 166 10.53 30.09 -1.38
CA ILE A 166 9.21 29.49 -1.07
C ILE A 166 8.06 30.47 -1.35
N LEU A 167 8.25 31.76 -1.03
CA LEU A 167 7.26 32.82 -1.31
C LEU A 167 7.00 33.04 -2.81
N ASN A 168 7.88 32.60 -3.71
CA ASN A 168 7.64 32.64 -5.15
C ASN A 168 6.84 31.42 -5.67
N TYR A 169 6.78 30.32 -4.90
CA TYR A 169 6.14 29.07 -5.31
C TYR A 169 4.67 28.92 -4.89
N THR A 170 4.16 29.80 -4.03
CA THR A 170 2.75 29.80 -3.63
C THR A 170 2.18 31.22 -3.52
N SER A 171 0.87 31.32 -3.66
CA SER A 171 0.09 32.55 -3.42
C SER A 171 -0.62 32.54 -2.06
N ALA A 172 -0.50 31.45 -1.29
CA ALA A 172 -1.03 31.36 0.06
C ALA A 172 -0.13 32.09 1.08
N ASN A 173 -0.66 32.38 2.26
CA ASN A 173 0.15 32.91 3.36
C ASN A 173 1.16 31.85 3.83
N VAL A 174 2.40 32.28 4.09
CA VAL A 174 3.46 31.40 4.58
C VAL A 174 4.02 31.94 5.90
N GLU A 175 4.14 31.07 6.90
CA GLU A 175 4.75 31.35 8.20
C GLU A 175 5.96 30.44 8.43
N PHE A 176 7.04 30.99 8.98
CA PHE A 176 8.28 30.27 9.26
C PHE A 176 8.53 30.29 10.77
N GLY A 177 8.54 29.11 11.38
CA GLY A 177 8.78 28.89 12.81
C GLY A 177 10.09 28.16 13.06
N LYS A 178 10.75 28.51 14.17
CA LYS A 178 11.89 27.77 14.70
C LYS A 178 11.42 26.96 15.90
N ILE A 179 11.74 25.68 15.91
CA ILE A 179 11.48 24.78 17.02
C ILE A 179 12.50 25.10 18.13
N ASP A 180 12.01 25.38 19.33
CA ASP A 180 12.88 25.62 20.49
C ASP A 180 13.35 24.33 21.16
N SER A 181 14.35 24.45 22.04
CA SER A 181 14.98 23.33 22.72
C SER A 181 14.10 22.61 23.76
N SER A 182 12.88 23.08 24.04
CA SER A 182 11.91 22.33 24.86
C SER A 182 11.15 21.30 24.02
N MET A 183 11.05 21.53 22.71
CA MET A 183 10.39 20.65 21.74
C MET A 183 11.38 19.79 20.92
N TRP A 184 12.65 20.20 20.82
CA TRP A 184 13.69 19.51 20.06
C TRP A 184 14.97 19.29 20.88
N GLY A 185 15.41 18.04 20.97
CA GLY A 185 16.54 17.63 21.79
C GLY A 185 16.18 16.52 22.79
N PHE A 186 17.18 16.09 23.56
CA PHE A 186 16.99 15.15 24.66
C PHE A 186 16.29 15.85 25.84
N PRO A 187 15.27 15.23 26.47
CA PRO A 187 14.58 15.79 27.62
C PRO A 187 15.35 15.54 28.92
N ASP A 188 15.20 16.43 29.91
CA ASP A 188 15.94 16.45 31.19
C ASP A 188 15.92 15.14 32.02
N TRP A 189 14.97 14.24 31.75
CA TRP A 189 14.84 12.95 32.45
C TRP A 189 15.71 11.84 31.83
N VAL A 190 16.34 12.09 30.68
CA VAL A 190 17.22 11.17 29.95
C VAL A 190 18.68 11.51 30.21
N ASP A 191 19.51 10.51 30.47
CA ASP A 191 20.97 10.68 30.39
C ASP A 191 21.37 10.76 28.91
N HIS A 192 21.90 11.91 28.49
CA HIS A 192 22.21 12.20 27.09
C HIS A 192 23.29 11.27 26.51
N GLU A 193 24.24 10.78 27.33
CA GLU A 193 25.26 9.85 26.84
C GLU A 193 24.69 8.43 26.71
N VAL A 194 23.79 8.02 27.60
CA VAL A 194 23.06 6.74 27.46
C VAL A 194 22.19 6.75 26.21
N ALA A 195 21.49 7.85 25.93
CA ALA A 195 20.68 8.01 24.73
C ALA A 195 21.53 7.97 23.44
N ARG A 196 22.65 8.72 23.40
CA ARG A 196 23.57 8.68 22.24
C ARG A 196 24.20 7.31 22.06
N GLU A 197 24.53 6.59 23.13
CA GLU A 197 25.02 5.20 23.03
C GLU A 197 23.92 4.24 22.54
N GLY A 198 22.65 4.48 22.89
CA GLY A 198 21.49 3.77 22.33
C GLY A 198 21.40 3.95 20.82
N ILE A 199 21.40 5.20 20.34
CA ILE A 199 21.41 5.56 18.91
C ILE A 199 22.66 4.97 18.21
N ARG A 200 23.84 5.06 18.82
CA ARG A 200 25.08 4.51 18.26
C ARG A 200 25.00 3.00 18.05
N LYS A 201 24.45 2.24 19.02
CA LYS A 201 24.21 0.80 18.88
C LYS A 201 23.26 0.43 17.75
N GLN A 202 22.22 1.24 17.53
CA GLN A 202 21.29 1.04 16.42
C GLN A 202 21.97 1.30 15.06
N GLY A 203 22.86 2.30 15.00
CA GLY A 203 23.78 2.51 13.88
C GLY A 203 24.73 1.35 13.63
N ASP A 204 25.37 0.81 14.68
CA ASP A 204 26.24 -0.39 14.61
C ASP A 204 25.46 -1.62 14.11
N ALA A 205 24.18 -1.74 14.47
CA ALA A 205 23.27 -2.79 14.02
C ALA A 205 22.69 -2.57 12.61
N ALA A 206 23.09 -1.50 11.92
CA ALA A 206 22.61 -1.10 10.59
C ALA A 206 21.09 -0.88 10.48
N ILE A 207 20.42 -0.53 11.58
CA ILE A 207 18.99 -0.17 11.59
C ILE A 207 18.79 1.11 10.77
N MET A 208 17.78 1.13 9.89
CA MET A 208 17.51 2.25 8.99
C MET A 208 17.29 3.55 9.78
N TYR A 209 18.14 4.55 9.53
CA TYR A 209 18.23 5.82 10.28
C TYR A 209 18.53 5.70 11.79
N GLY A 210 18.68 4.50 12.36
CA GLY A 210 18.87 4.30 13.81
C GLY A 210 20.17 4.89 14.37
N GLY A 211 21.17 5.14 13.54
CA GLY A 211 22.40 5.86 13.92
C GLY A 211 22.32 7.40 13.79
N MET A 212 21.16 7.97 13.43
CA MET A 212 21.02 9.38 13.06
C MET A 212 20.25 10.17 14.11
N GLU A 213 20.95 10.78 15.06
CA GLU A 213 20.33 11.49 16.22
C GLU A 213 19.21 12.47 15.83
N SER A 214 19.37 13.27 14.76
CA SER A 214 18.33 14.19 14.28
C SER A 214 17.03 13.50 13.84
N TYR A 215 17.09 12.24 13.42
CA TYR A 215 15.92 11.45 13.03
C TYR A 215 15.10 11.03 14.26
N HIS A 216 15.76 10.68 15.38
CA HIS A 216 15.10 10.38 16.64
C HIS A 216 14.42 11.63 17.22
N HIS A 217 15.09 12.79 17.17
CA HIS A 217 14.48 14.08 17.53
C HIS A 217 13.26 14.41 16.65
N MET A 218 13.34 14.16 15.33
CA MET A 218 12.23 14.35 14.38
C MET A 218 11.01 13.47 14.71
N CYS A 219 11.20 12.17 14.90
CA CYS A 219 10.09 11.26 15.22
C CYS A 219 9.44 11.60 16.56
N ARG A 220 10.23 12.00 17.58
CA ARG A 220 9.69 12.50 18.85
C ARG A 220 8.93 13.81 18.69
N PHE A 221 9.42 14.73 17.86
CA PHE A 221 8.78 16.03 17.60
C PHE A 221 7.41 15.87 16.93
N TYR A 222 7.32 15.05 15.87
CA TYR A 222 6.03 14.73 15.26
C TYR A 222 5.13 13.93 16.21
N SER A 223 5.67 13.03 17.02
CA SER A 223 4.87 12.25 17.98
C SER A 223 4.17 13.08 19.06
N GLY A 224 4.73 14.23 19.49
CA GLY A 224 4.27 14.89 20.71
C GLY A 224 4.45 16.40 20.83
N PHE A 225 4.97 17.11 19.81
CA PHE A 225 5.30 18.53 19.93
C PHE A 225 4.86 19.43 18.77
N PHE A 226 4.74 18.94 17.52
CA PHE A 226 4.38 19.83 16.41
C PHE A 226 3.09 20.62 16.66
N TYR A 227 2.03 19.96 17.13
CA TYR A 227 0.73 20.56 17.43
C TYR A 227 0.73 21.54 18.63
N LYS A 228 1.83 21.59 19.40
CA LYS A 228 2.09 22.53 20.51
C LYS A 228 2.83 23.79 20.06
N HIS A 229 3.45 23.78 18.88
CA HIS A 229 4.23 24.91 18.37
C HIS A 229 3.35 26.18 18.26
N PRO A 230 3.82 27.37 18.68
CA PRO A 230 2.98 28.58 18.77
C PRO A 230 2.22 28.95 17.50
N LEU A 231 2.82 28.75 16.31
CA LEU A 231 2.16 29.01 15.02
C LEU A 231 0.96 28.08 14.74
N LEU A 232 0.92 26.90 15.36
CA LEU A 232 -0.13 25.90 15.15
C LEU A 232 -1.27 25.97 16.17
N LEU A 233 -1.08 26.66 17.30
CA LEU A 233 -2.10 26.82 18.35
C LEU A 233 -3.41 27.46 17.86
N LYS A 234 -3.36 28.24 16.79
CA LYS A 234 -4.53 28.91 16.18
C LYS A 234 -5.33 28.06 15.21
N TYR A 235 -4.79 26.94 14.73
CA TYR A 235 -5.44 26.05 13.76
C TYR A 235 -6.16 24.87 14.43
N GLU A 236 -7.23 24.41 13.80
CA GLU A 236 -8.00 23.21 14.19
C GLU A 236 -7.53 21.97 13.43
N TRP A 237 -7.11 22.12 12.18
CA TRP A 237 -6.67 21.04 11.30
C TRP A 237 -5.25 21.29 10.79
N TYR A 238 -4.53 20.21 10.52
CA TYR A 238 -3.31 20.26 9.71
C TYR A 238 -3.36 19.26 8.56
N TRP A 239 -2.61 19.56 7.52
CA TRP A 239 -2.20 18.61 6.50
C TRP A 239 -0.67 18.57 6.46
N ARG A 240 -0.08 17.44 6.84
CA ARG A 240 1.38 17.26 6.77
C ARG A 240 1.84 17.09 5.32
N LEU A 241 2.88 17.82 4.96
CA LEU A 241 3.63 17.62 3.73
C LEU A 241 5.11 17.47 4.08
N GLU A 242 5.73 16.40 3.57
CA GLU A 242 7.18 16.22 3.61
C GLU A 242 7.83 16.75 2.32
N PRO A 243 9.16 16.96 2.28
CA PRO A 243 9.90 17.13 1.04
C PRO A 243 9.77 15.91 0.10
N GLU A 244 10.05 16.11 -1.19
CA GLU A 244 10.09 15.06 -2.23
C GLU A 244 8.79 14.24 -2.42
N ILE A 245 7.63 14.81 -2.07
CA ILE A 245 6.33 14.20 -2.36
C ILE A 245 5.84 14.49 -3.79
N LYS A 246 4.92 13.66 -4.28
CA LYS A 246 4.21 13.89 -5.54
C LYS A 246 2.75 13.47 -5.42
N TYR A 247 1.84 14.39 -5.75
CA TYR A 247 0.45 14.08 -6.08
C TYR A 247 0.32 13.71 -7.57
N PHE A 248 -0.60 12.80 -7.87
CA PHE A 248 -0.87 12.33 -9.24
C PHE A 248 -2.26 12.70 -9.74
N CYS A 249 -3.19 13.04 -8.85
CA CYS A 249 -4.61 13.28 -9.13
C CYS A 249 -5.00 14.71 -8.72
N ASP A 250 -5.95 15.31 -9.43
CA ASP A 250 -6.52 16.60 -9.06
C ASP A 250 -7.52 16.45 -7.90
N ILE A 251 -7.33 17.22 -6.84
CA ILE A 251 -8.18 17.23 -5.64
C ILE A 251 -9.17 18.37 -5.80
N THR A 252 -10.37 18.04 -6.28
CA THR A 252 -11.38 19.02 -6.75
C THR A 252 -12.43 19.38 -5.70
N TYR A 253 -12.11 19.20 -4.42
CA TYR A 253 -12.92 19.62 -3.27
C TYR A 253 -12.01 19.96 -2.09
N ASP A 254 -12.56 20.66 -1.11
CA ASP A 254 -11.87 20.96 0.15
C ASP A 254 -11.90 19.74 1.10
N PRO A 255 -10.77 19.06 1.37
CA PRO A 255 -10.76 17.89 2.23
C PRO A 255 -10.96 18.24 3.70
N PHE A 256 -10.54 19.41 4.18
CA PHE A 256 -10.74 19.80 5.57
C PHE A 256 -12.23 19.99 5.87
N ILE A 257 -12.96 20.64 4.96
CA ILE A 257 -14.42 20.77 5.07
C ILE A 257 -15.09 19.40 5.01
N LYS A 258 -14.66 18.48 4.13
CA LYS A 258 -15.27 17.14 4.04
C LYS A 258 -14.98 16.26 5.26
N MET A 259 -13.77 16.34 5.81
CA MET A 259 -13.42 15.68 7.07
C MET A 259 -14.27 16.22 8.23
N ALA A 260 -14.48 17.54 8.31
CA ALA A 260 -15.33 18.16 9.32
C ALA A 260 -16.81 17.78 9.17
N GLU A 261 -17.38 17.87 7.96
CA GLU A 261 -18.77 17.47 7.66
C GLU A 261 -19.05 15.99 8.00
N ALA A 262 -18.07 15.11 7.76
CA ALA A 262 -18.18 13.67 8.03
C ALA A 262 -17.76 13.27 9.47
N ASN A 263 -17.48 14.24 10.35
CA ASN A 263 -16.98 14.02 11.73
C ASN A 263 -15.74 13.10 11.80
N LYS A 264 -14.85 13.20 10.81
CA LYS A 264 -13.56 12.52 10.83
C LYS A 264 -12.58 13.21 11.77
N THR A 265 -11.60 12.46 12.23
CA THR A 265 -10.53 12.93 13.12
C THR A 265 -9.17 12.87 12.45
N TYR A 266 -8.91 11.82 11.67
CA TYR A 266 -7.60 11.55 11.06
C TYR A 266 -7.80 10.88 9.69
N GLY A 267 -6.94 11.17 8.72
CA GLY A 267 -7.00 10.54 7.41
C GLY A 267 -5.65 10.37 6.74
N PHE A 268 -5.54 9.30 5.97
CA PHE A 268 -4.30 8.76 5.40
C PHE A 268 -4.47 8.43 3.91
N THR A 269 -3.36 8.21 3.20
CA THR A 269 -3.32 7.66 1.83
C THR A 269 -2.61 6.31 1.73
N ILE A 270 -1.70 5.98 2.65
CA ILE A 270 -0.90 4.76 2.63
C ILE A 270 -0.89 4.14 4.04
N ALA A 271 -1.05 2.82 4.12
CA ALA A 271 -0.87 2.04 5.35
C ALA A 271 0.07 0.87 5.07
N VAL A 272 1.14 0.74 5.86
CA VAL A 272 2.23 -0.23 5.63
C VAL A 272 2.74 -0.83 6.94
N LYS A 273 3.52 -1.90 6.85
CA LYS A 273 4.21 -2.53 8.00
C LYS A 273 5.51 -1.81 8.32
N GLU A 274 5.74 -1.58 9.60
CA GLU A 274 7.00 -1.09 10.17
C GLU A 274 8.08 -2.17 10.16
N LEU A 275 9.33 -1.73 10.20
CA LEU A 275 10.50 -2.57 10.41
C LEU A 275 10.56 -2.99 11.89
N ARG A 276 10.37 -4.29 12.15
CA ARG A 276 10.31 -4.90 13.51
C ARG A 276 11.48 -4.46 14.40
N GLU A 277 12.68 -4.40 13.83
CA GLU A 277 13.91 -3.99 14.48
C GLU A 277 13.93 -2.53 14.97
N THR A 278 13.04 -1.68 14.47
CA THR A 278 12.95 -0.26 14.88
C THR A 278 12.05 -0.04 16.11
N VAL A 279 11.14 -0.97 16.39
CA VAL A 279 10.05 -0.81 17.38
C VAL A 279 9.81 -2.03 18.29
N PRO A 280 10.83 -2.82 18.70
CA PRO A 280 10.59 -4.10 19.37
C PRO A 280 9.73 -4.01 20.63
N ASN A 281 9.76 -2.92 21.41
CA ASN A 281 8.92 -2.78 22.62
C ASN A 281 7.70 -1.85 22.47
N ILE A 282 7.43 -1.23 21.32
CA ILE A 282 6.39 -0.18 21.20
C ILE A 282 5.00 -0.67 21.61
N PHE A 283 4.65 -1.88 21.19
CA PHE A 283 3.33 -2.46 21.45
C PHE A 283 3.11 -2.76 22.94
N ARG A 284 4.18 -3.14 23.65
CA ARG A 284 4.15 -3.37 25.09
C ARG A 284 3.67 -2.14 25.85
N TYR A 285 4.13 -0.95 25.46
CA TYR A 285 3.74 0.31 26.08
C TYR A 285 2.34 0.77 25.62
N ALA A 286 1.99 0.61 24.35
CA ALA A 286 0.63 0.91 23.86
C ALA A 286 -0.45 0.02 24.52
N SER A 287 -0.18 -1.28 24.67
CA SER A 287 -1.06 -2.23 25.36
C SER A 287 -1.13 -1.94 26.87
N ALA A 288 0.01 -1.63 27.51
CA ALA A 288 0.03 -1.18 28.90
C ALA A 288 -0.75 0.13 29.12
N TYR A 289 -0.71 1.08 28.18
CA TYR A 289 -1.53 2.28 28.21
C TYR A 289 -3.03 1.94 28.22
N LYS A 290 -3.49 1.13 27.26
CA LYS A 290 -4.89 0.65 27.21
C LYS A 290 -5.32 0.03 28.55
N ARG A 291 -4.52 -0.90 29.08
CA ARG A 291 -4.83 -1.59 30.35
C ARG A 291 -4.86 -0.63 31.54
N THR A 292 -3.88 0.25 31.68
CA THR A 292 -3.80 1.18 32.83
C THR A 292 -4.93 2.22 32.83
N HIS A 293 -5.42 2.60 31.66
CA HIS A 293 -6.54 3.54 31.50
C HIS A 293 -7.90 2.84 31.34
N ASN A 294 -7.97 1.50 31.48
CA ASN A 294 -9.17 0.68 31.29
C ASN A 294 -9.88 0.88 29.94
N LEU A 295 -9.12 1.19 28.89
CA LEU A 295 -9.64 1.40 27.54
C LEU A 295 -10.04 0.08 26.89
N LYS A 296 -11.22 0.06 26.29
CA LYS A 296 -11.69 -1.01 25.40
C LYS A 296 -11.55 -0.54 23.96
N SER A 297 -11.19 -1.45 23.05
CA SER A 297 -11.17 -1.11 21.63
C SER A 297 -12.55 -0.66 21.15
N GLN A 298 -12.56 0.31 20.24
CA GLN A 298 -13.73 0.73 19.47
C GLN A 298 -13.75 0.12 18.06
N GLY A 299 -12.95 -0.92 17.81
CA GLY A 299 -12.85 -1.66 16.54
C GLY A 299 -11.66 -1.28 15.66
N LEU A 300 -10.91 -0.22 16.00
CA LEU A 300 -9.75 0.22 15.21
C LEU A 300 -8.44 -0.46 15.66
N TRP A 301 -8.31 -0.77 16.96
CA TRP A 301 -7.12 -1.44 17.50
C TRP A 301 -6.82 -2.77 16.79
N GLU A 302 -7.87 -3.49 16.41
CA GLU A 302 -7.85 -4.78 15.72
C GLU A 302 -7.14 -4.71 14.35
N MET A 303 -7.03 -3.52 13.72
CA MET A 303 -6.22 -3.31 12.51
C MET A 303 -4.74 -3.60 12.75
N PHE A 304 -4.27 -3.42 13.98
CA PHE A 304 -2.87 -3.52 14.37
C PHE A 304 -2.52 -4.89 14.96
N LEU A 305 -3.47 -5.82 15.03
CA LEU A 305 -3.24 -7.14 15.61
C LEU A 305 -2.94 -8.22 14.57
N GLU A 306 -2.06 -9.17 14.90
CA GLU A 306 -1.97 -10.44 14.17
C GLU A 306 -3.26 -11.23 14.43
N VAL A 307 -3.92 -11.69 13.36
CA VAL A 307 -5.11 -12.54 13.47
C VAL A 307 -4.67 -13.93 13.96
N PRO A 308 -5.20 -14.47 15.06
CA PRO A 308 -4.88 -15.82 15.49
C PRO A 308 -5.32 -16.83 14.43
N ASN A 309 -4.43 -17.72 13.99
CA ASN A 309 -4.84 -18.81 13.08
C ASN A 309 -5.70 -19.81 13.86
N GLU A 310 -6.82 -20.25 13.28
CA GLU A 310 -7.65 -21.29 13.88
C GLU A 310 -6.89 -22.62 14.06
N GLU A 311 -5.86 -22.88 13.24
CA GLU A 311 -4.99 -24.06 13.34
C GLU A 311 -4.11 -24.08 14.60
N ASP A 312 -3.77 -22.92 15.17
CA ASP A 312 -3.01 -22.82 16.44
C ASP A 312 -3.90 -23.14 17.67
N GLY A 313 -5.23 -23.22 17.48
CA GLY A 313 -6.21 -23.54 18.52
C GLY A 313 -6.40 -25.05 18.77
N GLU A 314 -6.04 -25.92 17.82
CA GLU A 314 -6.14 -27.37 18.00
C GLU A 314 -4.81 -27.98 18.46
N LYS A 315 -4.75 -28.30 19.76
CA LYS A 315 -3.69 -29.03 20.51
C LYS A 315 -2.53 -28.18 21.03
N LYS A 316 -2.82 -27.42 22.09
CA LYS A 316 -2.01 -27.53 23.31
C LYS A 316 -2.78 -28.40 24.31
N GLU A 317 -2.46 -29.70 24.34
CA GLU A 317 -2.82 -30.53 25.50
C GLU A 317 -2.21 -29.91 26.76
N PRO A 318 -2.82 -30.06 27.95
CA PRO A 318 -2.23 -29.55 29.18
C PRO A 318 -0.90 -30.26 29.42
N GLU A 319 0.19 -29.53 29.16
CA GLU A 319 1.54 -30.03 29.34
C GLU A 319 1.72 -30.38 30.82
N GLN A 320 1.78 -31.69 31.12
CA GLN A 320 1.99 -32.15 32.48
C GLN A 320 3.31 -31.57 32.98
N GLU A 321 3.27 -30.86 34.12
CA GLU A 321 4.46 -30.37 34.81
C GLU A 321 5.41 -31.53 35.11
N LYS A 322 6.35 -31.77 34.21
CA LYS A 322 7.50 -32.61 34.47
C LYS A 322 8.44 -31.79 35.34
N LEU A 323 8.69 -32.28 36.55
CA LEU A 323 9.73 -31.77 37.43
C LEU A 323 11.04 -31.64 36.63
N PRO A 324 11.75 -30.50 36.72
CA PRO A 324 12.86 -30.21 35.83
C PRO A 324 14.09 -31.06 36.18
N GLU A 325 14.41 -32.03 35.34
CA GLU A 325 15.76 -32.57 35.22
C GLU A 325 16.56 -31.66 34.28
N GLU A 326 17.69 -31.14 34.80
CA GLU A 326 18.68 -30.27 34.16
C GLU A 326 18.20 -28.85 33.74
N PHE A 327 18.75 -27.85 34.43
CA PHE A 327 18.58 -26.43 34.10
C PHE A 327 19.37 -26.05 32.83
N ASP A 328 18.76 -26.21 31.65
CA ASP A 328 19.24 -25.50 30.45
C ASP A 328 18.88 -24.01 30.62
N MET A 329 19.83 -23.23 31.15
CA MET A 329 19.66 -21.81 31.51
C MET A 329 19.60 -20.86 30.30
N LYS A 330 18.83 -21.22 29.26
CA LYS A 330 18.36 -20.24 28.29
C LYS A 330 17.17 -19.52 28.89
N PRO A 331 17.19 -18.17 28.99
CA PRO A 331 15.98 -17.43 29.30
C PRO A 331 14.87 -17.82 28.32
N PRO A 332 13.60 -17.91 28.74
CA PRO A 332 12.51 -18.06 27.78
C PRO A 332 12.57 -16.90 26.78
N GLU A 333 12.47 -17.23 25.50
CA GLU A 333 12.49 -16.25 24.42
C GLU A 333 11.24 -15.37 24.55
N VAL A 334 11.45 -14.10 24.90
CA VAL A 334 10.37 -13.13 25.12
C VAL A 334 9.96 -12.57 23.76
N ASP A 335 8.77 -12.93 23.29
CA ASP A 335 8.14 -12.26 22.16
C ASP A 335 7.86 -10.81 22.56
N THR A 336 8.60 -9.87 21.98
CA THR A 336 8.48 -8.43 22.30
C THR A 336 7.28 -7.79 21.61
N GLU A 337 6.73 -8.45 20.58
CA GLU A 337 5.57 -8.00 19.81
C GLU A 337 4.24 -8.38 20.49
N ALA A 338 4.28 -9.37 21.39
CA ALA A 338 3.11 -9.91 22.09
C ALA A 338 2.94 -9.33 23.50
N MET A 339 1.73 -8.89 23.86
CA MET A 339 1.38 -8.40 25.19
C MET A 339 -0.12 -8.57 25.48
N GLU A 340 -0.47 -8.98 26.71
CA GLU A 340 -1.86 -9.26 27.13
C GLU A 340 -2.62 -10.30 26.25
N GLY A 341 -1.90 -11.15 25.51
CA GLY A 341 -2.48 -12.12 24.56
C GLY A 341 -2.81 -11.54 23.18
N GLU A 342 -2.57 -10.25 22.96
CA GLU A 342 -2.58 -9.59 21.66
C GLU A 342 -1.13 -9.55 21.09
N LYS A 343 -0.96 -9.44 19.77
CA LYS A 343 0.37 -9.29 19.13
C LYS A 343 0.35 -8.28 17.98
N TYR A 344 1.35 -7.42 17.90
CA TYR A 344 1.44 -6.36 16.88
C TYR A 344 1.80 -6.91 15.50
N ASN A 345 0.98 -6.63 14.48
CA ASN A 345 1.22 -7.03 13.09
C ASN A 345 2.11 -6.05 12.29
N MET A 346 2.71 -5.08 12.99
CA MET A 346 3.53 -3.96 12.50
C MET A 346 2.82 -2.90 11.66
N CYS A 347 1.50 -2.99 11.45
CA CYS A 347 0.78 -2.03 10.61
C CYS A 347 0.70 -0.63 11.22
N HIS A 348 0.84 0.38 10.36
CA HIS A 348 0.64 1.78 10.70
C HIS A 348 0.16 2.58 9.49
N PHE A 349 -0.52 3.71 9.73
CA PHE A 349 -0.77 4.75 8.74
C PHE A 349 0.53 5.52 8.50
N TRP A 350 0.90 5.70 7.23
CA TRP A 350 2.21 6.23 6.85
C TRP A 350 2.25 7.76 6.93
N SER A 351 2.75 8.28 8.05
CA SER A 351 2.52 9.65 8.55
C SER A 351 3.09 10.80 7.70
N ASN A 352 3.88 10.55 6.64
CA ASN A 352 4.29 11.63 5.73
C ASN A 352 3.11 12.25 4.93
N PHE A 353 1.99 11.52 4.84
CA PHE A 353 0.69 12.09 4.52
C PHE A 353 -0.26 11.92 5.72
N GLU A 354 -0.70 13.04 6.28
CA GLU A 354 -1.72 13.09 7.33
C GLU A 354 -2.62 14.29 7.10
N ILE A 355 -3.94 14.10 7.14
CA ILE A 355 -4.92 15.19 7.34
C ILE A 355 -5.68 14.88 8.62
N ALA A 356 -5.46 15.67 9.68
CA ALA A 356 -6.04 15.36 10.97
C ALA A 356 -6.37 16.60 11.81
N ARG A 357 -7.27 16.42 12.78
CA ARG A 357 -7.61 17.44 13.77
C ARG A 357 -6.48 17.56 14.79
N LEU A 358 -6.03 18.77 15.04
CA LEU A 358 -5.01 19.07 16.05
C LEU A 358 -5.55 18.90 17.49
N ASP A 359 -6.86 18.91 17.71
CA ASP A 359 -7.45 18.70 19.04
C ASP A 359 -7.42 17.24 19.51
N PHE A 360 -7.32 16.27 18.60
CA PHE A 360 -7.01 14.88 18.94
C PHE A 360 -5.64 14.78 19.61
N PHE A 361 -4.61 15.37 19.00
CA PHE A 361 -3.25 15.38 19.56
C PHE A 361 -3.14 16.21 20.84
N ARG A 362 -3.97 17.26 20.99
CA ARG A 362 -4.08 18.08 22.21
C ARG A 362 -5.00 17.48 23.27
N SER A 363 -5.65 16.34 23.02
CA SER A 363 -6.51 15.68 24.00
C SER A 363 -5.67 15.18 25.19
N LYS A 364 -6.29 15.09 26.37
CA LYS A 364 -5.59 14.58 27.55
C LYS A 364 -5.15 13.13 27.32
N GLU A 365 -6.00 12.37 26.64
CA GLU A 365 -5.81 10.97 26.31
C GLU A 365 -4.62 10.75 25.37
N TYR A 366 -4.44 11.60 24.36
CA TYR A 366 -3.26 11.54 23.50
C TYR A 366 -2.00 12.03 24.24
N GLU A 367 -2.08 13.09 25.02
CA GLU A 367 -0.96 13.57 25.85
C GLU A 367 -0.48 12.52 26.85
N ASP A 368 -1.39 11.83 27.55
CA ASP A 368 -1.06 10.76 28.48
C ASP A 368 -0.42 9.55 27.76
N PHE A 369 -0.90 9.22 26.54
CA PHE A 369 -0.30 8.18 25.68
C PHE A 369 1.11 8.57 25.26
N PHE A 370 1.29 9.80 24.76
CA PHE A 370 2.59 10.31 24.36
C PHE A 370 3.56 10.40 25.55
N GLU A 371 3.14 10.85 26.74
CA GLU A 371 4.02 10.85 27.91
C GLU A 371 4.45 9.44 28.29
N MET A 372 3.55 8.44 28.27
CA MET A 372 3.94 7.05 28.53
C MET A 372 4.96 6.54 27.51
N MET A 373 4.80 6.91 26.23
CA MET A 373 5.73 6.55 25.17
C MET A 373 7.08 7.28 25.29
N ASP A 374 7.09 8.59 25.56
CA ASP A 374 8.31 9.36 25.75
C ASP A 374 9.12 8.80 26.92
N ARG A 375 8.49 8.70 28.11
CA ARG A 375 9.10 8.21 29.36
C ARG A 375 9.64 6.79 29.30
N SER A 376 9.24 6.00 28.31
CA SER A 376 9.77 4.64 28.10
C SER A 376 11.24 4.63 27.65
N GLY A 377 11.72 5.73 27.04
CA GLY A 377 13.03 5.79 26.38
C GLY A 377 13.06 5.18 24.97
N GLY A 378 11.93 4.71 24.43
CA GLY A 378 11.84 4.07 23.11
C GLY A 378 12.26 4.94 21.93
N PHE A 379 12.12 6.27 22.02
CA PHE A 379 12.67 7.20 21.03
C PHE A 379 14.21 7.23 20.97
N TRP A 380 14.92 6.70 21.97
CA TRP A 380 16.38 6.81 22.10
C TRP A 380 17.11 5.46 22.12
N MET A 381 16.51 4.47 22.81
CA MET A 381 17.05 3.11 22.91
C MET A 381 16.59 2.22 21.74
N GLU A 382 15.52 2.62 21.06
CA GLU A 382 14.97 2.06 19.83
C GLU A 382 14.78 3.22 18.82
N ARG A 383 14.18 2.97 17.65
CA ARG A 383 13.91 3.98 16.61
C ARG A 383 12.40 4.08 16.41
N TRP A 384 11.68 4.47 17.46
CA TRP A 384 10.23 4.65 17.36
C TRP A 384 9.88 5.80 16.42
N GLY A 385 9.25 5.46 15.30
CA GLY A 385 8.69 6.44 14.36
C GLY A 385 7.42 7.07 14.91
N ASP A 386 7.14 8.30 14.48
CA ASP A 386 5.85 8.96 14.70
C ASP A 386 4.69 8.19 14.05
N ALA A 387 4.90 7.57 12.90
CA ALA A 387 3.87 6.81 12.19
C ALA A 387 3.22 5.67 13.01
N PRO A 388 3.98 4.72 13.61
CA PRO A 388 3.40 3.72 14.52
C PRO A 388 2.90 4.31 15.85
N ILE A 389 3.50 5.40 16.36
CA ILE A 389 2.99 6.09 17.57
C ILE A 389 1.59 6.65 17.33
N HIS A 390 1.41 7.42 16.25
CA HIS A 390 0.12 7.99 15.85
C HIS A 390 -0.92 6.90 15.59
N SER A 391 -0.51 5.82 14.92
CA SER A 391 -1.39 4.70 14.58
C SER A 391 -1.86 3.91 15.80
N LEU A 392 -0.96 3.59 16.74
CA LEU A 392 -1.32 2.90 17.98
C LEU A 392 -2.15 3.80 18.91
N ALA A 393 -1.86 5.11 18.96
CA ALA A 393 -2.70 6.08 19.67
C ALA A 393 -4.11 6.16 19.06
N ALA A 394 -4.21 6.26 17.74
CA ALA A 394 -5.49 6.22 17.03
C ALA A 394 -6.24 4.91 17.30
N GLY A 395 -5.59 3.75 17.20
CA GLY A 395 -6.19 2.45 17.51
C GLY A 395 -6.71 2.32 18.94
N ALA A 396 -6.02 2.92 19.91
CA ALA A 396 -6.42 2.89 21.32
C ALA A 396 -7.56 3.86 21.65
N LEU A 397 -7.68 4.98 20.92
CA LEU A 397 -8.54 6.12 21.28
C LEU A 397 -9.71 6.37 20.33
N LEU A 398 -9.65 5.89 19.08
CA LEU A 398 -10.62 6.16 18.02
C LEU A 398 -11.30 4.88 17.50
N ALA A 399 -12.41 5.04 16.77
CA ALA A 399 -13.11 3.97 16.06
C ALA A 399 -12.83 4.03 14.54
N PRO A 400 -13.08 2.96 13.76
CA PRO A 400 -12.87 2.97 12.31
C PRO A 400 -13.65 4.08 11.58
N ARG A 401 -14.85 4.43 12.06
CA ARG A 401 -15.64 5.55 11.54
C ARG A 401 -14.97 6.92 11.68
N ASP A 402 -14.03 7.10 12.61
CA ASP A 402 -13.38 8.38 12.89
C ASP A 402 -12.14 8.59 11.98
N ILE A 403 -11.69 7.53 11.29
CA ILE A 403 -10.57 7.54 10.33
C ILE A 403 -11.11 7.65 8.89
N HIS A 404 -10.38 8.31 7.99
CA HIS A 404 -10.71 8.35 6.55
C HIS A 404 -9.54 7.85 5.69
N TYR A 405 -9.81 6.95 4.75
CA TYR A 405 -8.86 6.63 3.69
C TYR A 405 -9.15 7.47 2.45
N PHE A 406 -8.24 8.40 2.13
CA PHE A 406 -8.26 9.24 0.92
C PHE A 406 -7.92 8.44 -0.34
N ARG A 407 -8.80 7.49 -0.67
CA ARG A 407 -8.65 6.58 -1.82
C ARG A 407 -8.54 7.29 -3.16
N ASP A 408 -9.08 8.48 -3.29
CA ASP A 408 -9.06 9.32 -4.50
C ASP A 408 -7.78 10.16 -4.65
N PHE A 409 -6.91 10.22 -3.63
CA PHE A 409 -5.67 10.99 -3.65
C PHE A 409 -4.49 10.12 -4.10
N GLY A 410 -4.13 10.18 -5.38
CA GLY A 410 -2.86 9.62 -5.83
C GLY A 410 -1.69 10.38 -5.22
N TYR A 411 -0.85 9.69 -4.48
CA TYR A 411 0.22 10.23 -3.65
C TYR A 411 1.46 9.32 -3.64
N ARG A 412 2.65 9.91 -3.67
CA ARG A 412 3.94 9.24 -3.49
C ARG A 412 4.83 10.05 -2.55
N HIS A 413 5.57 9.34 -1.73
CA HIS A 413 6.79 9.82 -1.08
C HIS A 413 7.91 8.83 -1.39
N THR A 414 9.03 9.32 -1.93
CA THR A 414 10.18 8.51 -2.40
C THR A 414 9.80 7.30 -3.29
N THR A 415 9.89 6.06 -2.79
CA THR A 415 9.72 4.81 -3.54
C THR A 415 8.36 4.12 -3.33
N ILE A 416 7.52 4.65 -2.44
CA ILE A 416 6.20 4.07 -2.12
C ILE A 416 5.12 5.03 -2.63
N GLN A 417 4.19 4.50 -3.42
CA GLN A 417 3.07 5.26 -3.97
C GLN A 417 1.74 4.52 -3.78
N HIS A 418 0.69 5.30 -3.59
CA HIS A 418 -0.70 4.95 -3.83
C HIS A 418 -1.18 5.75 -5.05
N CYS A 419 -1.78 5.11 -6.05
CA CYS A 419 -2.32 5.82 -7.21
C CYS A 419 -3.62 5.18 -7.71
N PRO A 420 -4.78 5.79 -7.39
CA PRO A 420 -6.07 5.22 -7.76
C PRO A 420 -6.35 5.34 -9.24
N ALA A 421 -7.08 4.35 -9.76
CA ALA A 421 -7.58 4.40 -11.12
C ALA A 421 -8.62 5.53 -11.29
N ASN A 422 -8.60 6.18 -12.46
CA ASN A 422 -9.56 7.22 -12.81
C ASN A 422 -10.99 6.68 -12.88
N ALA A 423 -11.92 7.40 -12.27
CA ALA A 423 -13.34 7.04 -12.27
C ALA A 423 -13.96 7.01 -13.68
N PRO A 424 -14.84 6.04 -14.00
CA PRO A 424 -15.50 5.90 -15.30
C PRO A 424 -16.30 7.13 -15.76
N ALA A 425 -16.72 7.98 -14.83
CA ALA A 425 -17.54 9.16 -15.06
C ALA A 425 -17.00 10.36 -14.28
N ARG A 426 -17.48 11.56 -14.64
CA ARG A 426 -17.17 12.84 -13.97
C ARG A 426 -15.68 13.23 -13.99
N GLN A 427 -14.89 12.89 -15.00
CA GLN A 427 -13.51 13.39 -15.10
C GLN A 427 -13.42 14.91 -15.33
N LEU A 428 -14.46 15.52 -15.93
CA LEU A 428 -14.60 16.96 -16.21
C LEU A 428 -13.45 17.59 -17.04
N PRO A 429 -13.66 18.74 -17.69
CA PRO A 429 -12.56 19.49 -18.32
C PRO A 429 -11.53 19.94 -17.27
N ARG A 430 -10.23 19.77 -17.58
CA ARG A 430 -9.13 20.28 -16.74
C ARG A 430 -8.98 21.80 -16.92
N ILE A 431 -8.66 22.52 -15.85
CA ILE A 431 -8.24 23.92 -15.91
C ILE A 431 -6.70 23.96 -16.02
N PRO A 432 -6.11 24.48 -17.12
CA PRO A 432 -4.65 24.57 -17.31
C PRO A 432 -3.91 25.22 -16.12
N TYR A 433 -2.66 24.82 -15.90
CA TYR A 433 -1.77 25.34 -14.88
C TYR A 433 -0.32 25.39 -15.39
N LEU A 434 0.05 26.54 -15.93
CA LEU A 434 1.42 26.87 -16.27
C LEU A 434 2.13 27.28 -14.97
N GLU A 435 3.17 26.54 -14.58
CA GLU A 435 3.94 26.87 -13.37
C GLU A 435 4.94 27.98 -13.68
N MET A 436 4.55 29.21 -13.36
CA MET A 436 5.22 30.45 -13.72
C MET A 436 6.66 30.57 -13.18
N THR A 437 7.03 29.87 -12.10
CA THR A 437 8.43 29.89 -11.60
C THR A 437 9.42 29.21 -12.54
N THR A 438 8.95 28.29 -13.39
CA THR A 438 9.79 27.67 -14.42
C THR A 438 10.00 28.72 -15.53
N GLU A 439 11.20 29.29 -15.61
CA GLU A 439 11.52 30.39 -16.55
C GLU A 439 11.35 30.01 -18.02
N ASP A 440 11.68 28.75 -18.35
CA ASP A 440 11.60 28.18 -19.68
C ASP A 440 10.13 27.93 -20.08
N GLU A 441 9.58 28.87 -20.87
CA GLU A 441 8.19 28.83 -21.34
C GLU A 441 7.82 27.51 -22.03
N LYS A 442 8.75 26.93 -22.80
CA LYS A 442 8.52 25.67 -23.48
C LYS A 442 8.33 24.55 -22.46
N LYS A 443 9.19 24.46 -21.44
CA LYS A 443 9.06 23.45 -20.36
C LYS A 443 7.76 23.63 -19.58
N ARG A 444 7.31 24.86 -19.32
CA ARG A 444 5.99 25.10 -18.67
C ARG A 444 4.84 24.50 -19.46
N ILE A 445 4.86 24.68 -20.79
CA ILE A 445 3.82 24.16 -21.68
C ILE A 445 3.91 22.63 -21.75
N GLU A 446 5.11 22.06 -21.93
CA GLU A 446 5.33 20.60 -21.95
C GLU A 446 4.90 19.93 -20.63
N GLU A 447 5.12 20.56 -19.47
CA GLU A 447 4.64 20.06 -18.18
C GLU A 447 3.10 20.12 -18.08
N ASP A 448 2.47 21.21 -18.51
CA ASP A 448 1.01 21.33 -18.48
C ASP A 448 0.30 20.39 -19.48
N GLU A 449 0.91 20.16 -20.65
CA GLU A 449 0.47 19.16 -21.64
C GLU A 449 0.63 17.72 -21.12
N TYR A 450 1.70 17.43 -20.38
CA TYR A 450 1.87 16.15 -19.69
C TYR A 450 0.70 15.89 -18.72
N TRP A 451 0.28 16.88 -17.93
CA TRP A 451 -0.87 16.76 -17.03
C TRP A 451 -2.24 16.90 -17.72
N ALA A 452 -2.30 17.35 -18.97
CA ALA A 452 -3.53 17.33 -19.78
C ALA A 452 -3.93 15.91 -20.23
N THR A 453 -3.01 14.95 -20.20
CA THR A 453 -3.20 13.57 -20.67
C THR A 453 -3.23 12.58 -19.51
N ALA A 454 -4.33 12.59 -18.74
CA ALA A 454 -4.59 11.66 -17.64
C ALA A 454 -4.74 10.21 -18.10
N ASP A 455 -4.56 9.25 -17.18
CA ASP A 455 -4.64 7.83 -17.47
C ASP A 455 -6.06 7.37 -17.83
N PRO A 456 -6.22 6.29 -18.62
CA PRO A 456 -7.53 5.74 -18.95
C PRO A 456 -8.37 5.40 -17.71
N VAL A 457 -9.67 5.69 -17.78
CA VAL A 457 -10.63 5.32 -16.74
C VAL A 457 -10.71 3.79 -16.59
N LYS A 458 -10.92 3.31 -15.36
CA LYS A 458 -11.16 1.88 -15.07
C LYS A 458 -12.45 1.70 -14.28
N GLU A 459 -13.06 0.53 -14.41
CA GLU A 459 -14.21 0.15 -13.59
C GLU A 459 -13.86 0.23 -12.10
N ASN A 460 -14.77 0.76 -11.28
CA ASN A 460 -14.58 1.05 -9.85
C ASN A 460 -13.46 2.05 -9.50
N GLY A 461 -12.82 2.70 -10.48
CA GLY A 461 -11.94 3.84 -10.22
C GLY A 461 -12.66 4.97 -9.47
N VAL A 462 -11.92 5.67 -8.61
CA VAL A 462 -12.42 6.83 -7.85
C VAL A 462 -11.64 8.12 -8.14
N GLY A 463 -10.46 8.01 -8.74
CA GLY A 463 -9.54 9.12 -8.98
C GLY A 463 -10.07 10.17 -9.96
N CYS A 464 -9.58 11.40 -9.78
CA CYS A 464 -9.85 12.56 -10.61
C CYS A 464 -8.58 12.95 -11.40
N ARG A 465 -8.62 12.77 -12.72
CA ARG A 465 -7.55 13.08 -13.70
C ARG A 465 -6.15 12.61 -13.28
N CYS A 466 -6.09 11.47 -12.59
CA CYS A 466 -4.88 10.81 -12.15
C CYS A 466 -3.96 10.49 -13.32
N LYS A 467 -2.65 10.68 -13.11
CA LYS A 467 -1.60 10.22 -13.99
C LYS A 467 -0.49 9.58 -13.16
N CYS A 468 -0.56 8.25 -13.03
CA CYS A 468 0.29 7.46 -12.17
C CYS A 468 1.70 7.30 -12.74
N ASP A 469 2.68 7.13 -11.85
CA ASP A 469 4.01 6.66 -12.26
C ASP A 469 3.96 5.16 -12.55
N THR A 470 4.37 4.73 -13.74
CA THR A 470 4.34 3.31 -14.15
C THR A 470 5.56 2.52 -13.70
N ASP A 471 6.65 3.20 -13.34
CA ASP A 471 7.92 2.55 -12.98
C ASP A 471 7.91 2.07 -11.52
N ILE A 472 7.00 2.62 -10.71
CA ILE A 472 6.72 2.22 -9.34
C ILE A 472 5.39 1.46 -9.33
N VAL A 473 5.36 0.26 -8.75
CA VAL A 473 4.11 -0.47 -8.54
C VAL A 473 3.37 0.15 -7.35
N ASP A 474 2.04 0.17 -7.40
CA ASP A 474 1.19 0.61 -6.29
C ASP A 474 1.50 -0.16 -4.98
N VAL A 475 1.34 0.47 -3.82
CA VAL A 475 1.58 -0.13 -2.51
C VAL A 475 0.44 -1.04 -2.05
N GLU A 476 -0.82 -0.77 -2.40
CA GLU A 476 -2.00 -1.47 -1.88
C GLU A 476 -1.88 -2.99 -2.03
N GLY A 477 -1.42 -3.45 -3.21
CA GLY A 477 -1.25 -4.86 -3.56
C GLY A 477 0.11 -5.49 -3.24
N LYS A 478 1.02 -4.79 -2.54
CA LYS A 478 2.35 -5.33 -2.17
C LYS A 478 2.34 -6.07 -0.85
N GLN A 479 3.27 -7.04 -0.73
CA GLN A 479 3.65 -7.56 0.58
C GLN A 479 4.19 -6.43 1.47
N GLY A 480 3.63 -6.27 2.66
CA GLY A 480 3.91 -5.14 3.56
C GLY A 480 2.88 -4.00 3.49
N SER A 481 1.91 -4.05 2.58
CA SER A 481 0.65 -3.29 2.67
C SER A 481 -0.13 -3.68 3.92
N CYS A 482 -0.86 -2.72 4.49
CA CYS A 482 -1.82 -2.92 5.59
C CYS A 482 -3.26 -2.57 5.20
N LEU A 483 -3.54 -2.49 3.89
CA LEU A 483 -4.88 -2.18 3.42
C LEU A 483 -5.87 -3.32 3.73
N ALA A 484 -5.45 -4.58 3.69
CA ALA A 484 -6.31 -5.71 4.03
C ALA A 484 -6.77 -5.64 5.50
N GLU A 485 -5.87 -5.26 6.41
CA GLU A 485 -6.16 -5.01 7.81
C GLU A 485 -7.11 -3.81 8.01
N TRP A 486 -6.92 -2.70 7.27
CA TRP A 486 -7.88 -1.58 7.26
C TRP A 486 -9.27 -2.00 6.79
N VAL A 487 -9.34 -2.76 5.69
CA VAL A 487 -10.59 -3.30 5.12
C VAL A 487 -11.34 -4.17 6.11
N ASN A 488 -10.63 -4.98 6.90
CA ASN A 488 -11.25 -5.85 7.89
C ASN A 488 -11.95 -5.06 9.00
N VAL A 489 -11.38 -3.92 9.45
CA VAL A 489 -11.98 -3.08 10.51
C VAL A 489 -12.97 -2.03 10.00
N ALA A 490 -12.73 -1.43 8.83
CA ALA A 490 -13.67 -0.51 8.19
C ALA A 490 -14.87 -1.25 7.57
N GLY A 491 -14.73 -2.55 7.33
CA GLY A 491 -15.71 -3.42 6.71
C GLY A 491 -15.64 -3.40 5.18
N GLY A 492 -16.28 -4.41 4.57
CA GLY A 492 -16.28 -4.61 3.12
C GLY A 492 -15.15 -5.55 2.67
N TRP A 493 -14.73 -5.42 1.41
CA TRP A 493 -13.52 -6.07 0.89
C TRP A 493 -12.80 -5.12 -0.07
N ALA A 494 -11.47 -5.08 -0.08
CA ALA A 494 -10.69 -4.49 -1.15
C ALA A 494 -10.42 -5.49 -2.28
N SER A 495 -9.95 -4.95 -3.41
CA SER A 495 -9.42 -5.70 -4.55
C SER A 495 -7.91 -5.82 -4.44
N PRO A 496 -7.28 -6.82 -5.08
CA PRO A 496 -5.87 -6.76 -5.46
C PRO A 496 -5.59 -5.63 -6.47
#